data_AF-A0A359MS30-F1
#
_entry.id   AF-A0A359MS30-F1
#
_cell.length_a   1.000
_cell.length_b   1.000
_cell.length_c   1.000
_cell.angle_alpha   90.00
_cell.angle_beta   90.00
_cell.angle_gamma   90.00
#
_symmetry.space_group_name_H-M   'P 1'
#
loop_
_entity.id
_entity.type
_entity.pdbx_description
1 polymer ?
#
loop_
_entity_poly.entity_id
_entity_poly.type
_entity_poly.pdbx_seq_one_letter_code
_entity_poly.pdbx_strand_id
1 'polypeptide(L)'
;HFDDVIETILMGMLYGGQVQTMMPKLHSTNHPGMQLIRPMYLVREADIIAWGRYNNLQFIQCACRLTEDCTLCDNGGGGSKRQEIKTLLKGLRKDNPYIDMNIYRSVQNVNLKTIISYHSNEKSYHFLDDYDGRGGQGC
;
A
#
# COMPACT_ATOMS: atom_id res chain seq x y z
N HIS A 1 -4.73 -6.95 4.13
CA HIS A 1 -4.37 -6.75 5.56
C HIS A 1 -3.40 -5.58 5.67
N PHE A 2 -2.96 -5.18 6.87
CA PHE A 2 -2.06 -4.02 7.04
C PHE A 2 -0.75 -4.18 6.26
N ASP A 3 -0.15 -5.37 6.26
CA ASP A 3 1.09 -5.61 5.51
C ASP A 3 0.93 -5.37 4.00
N ASP A 4 -0.20 -5.77 3.37
CA ASP A 4 -0.46 -5.49 1.95
C ASP A 4 -0.49 -3.99 1.64
N VAL A 5 -1.00 -3.18 2.58
CA VAL A 5 -1.10 -1.72 2.43
C VAL A 5 0.31 -1.14 2.36
N ILE A 6 1.20 -1.56 3.26
CA ILE A 6 2.61 -1.11 3.27
C ILE A 6 3.34 -1.57 2.01
N GLU A 7 3.17 -2.83 1.62
CA GLU A 7 3.76 -3.37 0.39
C GLU A 7 3.31 -2.57 -0.83
N THR A 8 2.01 -2.26 -0.93
CA THR A 8 1.46 -1.49 -2.05
C THR A 8 1.99 -0.06 -2.10
N ILE A 9 2.12 0.61 -0.95
CA ILE A 9 2.70 1.97 -0.88
C ILE A 9 4.13 1.95 -1.41
N LEU A 10 4.96 1.03 -0.94
CA LEU A 10 6.35 0.92 -1.39
C LEU A 10 6.45 0.51 -2.86
N MET A 11 5.62 -0.42 -3.32
CA MET A 11 5.57 -0.79 -4.73
C MET A 11 5.23 0.41 -5.62
N GLY A 12 4.22 1.21 -5.23
CA GLY A 12 3.85 2.43 -5.93
C GLY A 12 5.01 3.42 -6.00
N MET A 13 5.72 3.63 -4.89
CA MET A 13 6.84 4.57 -4.84
C MET A 13 8.06 4.08 -5.63
N LEU A 14 8.46 2.82 -5.47
CA LEU A 14 9.73 2.30 -6.00
C LEU A 14 9.63 1.83 -7.46
N TYR A 15 8.49 1.29 -7.88
CA TYR A 15 8.31 0.75 -9.23
C TYR A 15 7.24 1.48 -10.04
N GLY A 16 6.31 2.18 -9.37
CA GLY A 16 5.24 2.94 -10.03
C GLY A 16 5.52 4.44 -10.19
N GLY A 17 6.57 4.98 -9.56
CA GLY A 17 6.88 6.41 -9.58
C GLY A 17 5.79 7.30 -8.98
N GLN A 18 4.94 6.76 -8.10
CA GLN A 18 3.78 7.46 -7.55
C GLN A 18 3.52 7.11 -6.10
N VAL A 19 3.05 8.07 -5.34
CA VAL A 19 2.55 7.82 -3.98
C VAL A 19 1.08 7.44 -4.07
N GLN A 20 0.81 6.14 -3.97
CA GLN A 20 -0.55 5.60 -3.92
C GLN A 20 -0.72 4.69 -2.73
N THR A 21 -1.90 4.79 -2.10
CA THR A 21 -2.30 3.96 -0.98
C THR A 21 -3.49 3.09 -1.37
N MET A 22 -3.62 1.95 -0.70
CA MET A 22 -4.82 1.13 -0.79
C MET A 22 -5.95 1.80 0.00
N MET A 23 -7.05 2.19 -0.63
CA MET A 23 -8.20 2.74 0.12
C MET A 23 -8.91 1.65 0.95
N PRO A 24 -9.32 1.91 2.21
CA PRO A 24 -10.03 0.94 3.04
C PRO A 24 -11.48 0.71 2.58
N LYS A 25 -12.05 1.69 1.88
CA LYS A 25 -13.41 1.67 1.31
C LYS A 25 -13.41 2.40 -0.03
N LEU A 26 -14.05 1.82 -1.05
CA LEU A 26 -14.24 2.44 -2.36
C LEU A 26 -15.53 1.96 -3.04
N HIS A 27 -16.08 2.79 -3.91
CA HIS A 27 -17.18 2.41 -4.80
C HIS A 27 -16.64 1.58 -5.97
N SER A 28 -17.41 0.60 -6.43
CA SER A 28 -17.07 -0.14 -7.65
C SER A 28 -17.26 0.76 -8.88
N THR A 29 -16.29 0.74 -9.78
CA THR A 29 -16.39 1.42 -11.08
C THR A 29 -17.29 0.67 -12.06
N ASN A 30 -17.44 -0.65 -11.88
CA ASN A 30 -18.10 -1.52 -12.86
C ASN A 30 -19.54 -1.87 -12.47
N HIS A 31 -19.88 -1.73 -11.18
CA HIS A 31 -21.21 -2.08 -10.67
C HIS A 31 -21.78 -0.94 -9.82
N PRO A 32 -22.74 -0.17 -10.37
CA PRO A 32 -23.41 0.91 -9.64
C PRO A 32 -24.01 0.41 -8.32
N GLY A 33 -23.76 1.13 -7.23
CA GLY A 33 -24.26 0.78 -5.89
C GLY A 33 -23.41 -0.23 -5.12
N MET A 34 -22.42 -0.89 -5.74
CA MET A 34 -21.52 -1.82 -5.04
C MET A 34 -20.37 -1.07 -4.37
N GLN A 35 -20.05 -1.45 -3.12
CA GLN A 35 -18.91 -0.94 -2.36
C GLN A 35 -17.94 -2.07 -2.00
N LEU A 36 -16.64 -1.83 -2.17
CA LEU A 36 -15.59 -2.68 -1.63
C LEU A 36 -15.16 -2.15 -0.28
N ILE A 37 -15.15 -3.01 0.73
CA ILE A 37 -14.67 -2.71 2.09
C ILE A 37 -13.52 -3.68 2.39
N ARG A 38 -12.46 -3.19 3.04
CA ARG A 38 -11.32 -3.99 3.50
C ARG A 38 -11.32 -4.04 5.04
N PRO A 39 -12.01 -5.01 5.68
CA PRO A 39 -12.15 -5.03 7.15
C PRO A 39 -10.82 -5.19 7.89
N MET A 40 -9.88 -5.92 7.29
CA MET A 40 -8.58 -6.24 7.89
C MET A 40 -7.51 -5.17 7.62
N TYR A 41 -7.90 -3.94 7.30
CA TYR A 41 -7.00 -2.90 6.80
C TYR A 41 -5.87 -2.53 7.77
N LEU A 42 -6.13 -2.60 9.08
CA LEU A 42 -5.17 -2.30 10.15
C LEU A 42 -4.67 -3.54 10.91
N VAL A 43 -5.01 -4.75 10.43
CA VAL A 43 -4.63 -6.01 11.09
C VAL A 43 -3.38 -6.59 10.45
N ARG A 44 -2.39 -7.02 11.26
CA ARG A 44 -1.16 -7.65 10.75
C ARG A 44 -1.43 -9.03 10.17
N GLU A 45 -0.68 -9.40 9.14
CA GLU A 45 -0.74 -10.76 8.55
C GLU A 45 -0.45 -11.85 9.60
N ALA A 46 0.53 -11.61 10.48
CA ALA A 46 0.89 -12.51 11.56
C ALA A 46 -0.28 -12.78 12.54
N ASP A 47 -1.07 -11.75 12.85
CA ASP A 47 -2.22 -11.87 13.77
C ASP A 47 -3.35 -12.67 13.13
N ILE A 48 -3.57 -12.51 11.82
CA ILE A 48 -4.56 -13.28 11.05
C ILE A 48 -4.18 -14.77 11.07
N ILE A 49 -2.90 -15.08 10.82
CA ILE A 49 -2.39 -16.46 10.84
C ILE A 49 -2.50 -17.05 12.26
N ALA A 50 -2.11 -16.30 13.29
CA ALA A 50 -2.20 -16.74 14.68
C ALA A 50 -3.65 -17.02 15.10
N TRP A 51 -4.58 -16.12 14.75
CA TRP A 51 -6.00 -16.29 15.01
C TRP A 51 -6.58 -17.50 14.26
N GLY A 52 -6.22 -17.69 12.99
CA GLY A 52 -6.64 -18.85 12.21
C GLY A 52 -6.19 -20.18 12.83
N ARG A 53 -4.92 -20.25 13.27
CA ARG A 53 -4.37 -21.42 13.98
C ARG A 53 -5.07 -21.67 15.30
N TYR A 54 -5.30 -20.61 16.10
CA TYR A 54 -5.98 -20.72 17.39
C TYR A 54 -7.40 -21.30 17.26
N ASN A 55 -8.10 -20.97 16.17
CA ASN A 55 -9.45 -21.46 15.90
C ASN A 55 -9.50 -22.76 15.07
N ASN A 56 -8.35 -23.42 14.87
CA ASN A 56 -8.23 -24.64 14.05
C ASN A 56 -8.83 -24.50 12.63
N LEU A 57 -8.72 -23.31 12.05
CA LEU A 57 -9.21 -23.05 10.69
C LEU A 57 -8.21 -23.56 9.66
N GLN A 58 -8.71 -24.31 8.67
CA GLN A 58 -7.94 -24.68 7.49
C GLN A 58 -8.36 -23.79 6.32
N PHE A 59 -7.39 -23.05 5.78
CA PHE A 59 -7.61 -22.21 4.61
C PHE A 59 -7.25 -22.99 3.35
N ILE A 60 -8.13 -22.90 2.35
CA ILE A 60 -7.88 -23.46 1.03
C ILE A 60 -6.80 -22.61 0.36
N GLN A 61 -5.72 -23.23 -0.11
CA GLN A 61 -4.80 -22.57 -1.04
C GLN A 61 -5.54 -22.34 -2.36
N CYS A 62 -5.45 -21.14 -2.94
CA CYS A 62 -6.15 -20.73 -4.18
C CYS A 62 -6.22 -21.91 -5.17
N ALA A 63 -7.41 -22.24 -5.70
CA ALA A 63 -7.62 -23.28 -6.71
C ALA A 63 -7.12 -22.86 -8.11
N CYS A 64 -6.03 -22.11 -8.11
CA CYS A 64 -5.48 -21.36 -9.21
C CYS A 64 -4.24 -22.15 -9.62
N ARG A 65 -4.16 -22.64 -10.86
CA ARG A 65 -3.01 -23.45 -11.34
C ARG A 65 -1.65 -22.74 -11.17
N LEU A 66 -1.68 -21.42 -10.95
CA LEU A 66 -0.55 -20.57 -10.58
C LEU A 66 0.02 -20.88 -9.18
N THR A 67 -0.78 -21.34 -8.22
CA THR A 67 -0.36 -21.50 -6.82
C THR A 67 0.18 -22.88 -6.46
N GLU A 68 -0.12 -23.92 -7.24
CA GLU A 68 0.55 -25.23 -7.09
C GLU A 68 2.04 -25.12 -7.43
N ASP A 69 2.36 -24.32 -8.44
CA ASP A 69 3.73 -24.01 -8.81
C ASP A 69 4.36 -22.93 -7.93
N CYS A 70 3.63 -21.99 -7.31
CA CYS A 70 4.24 -20.94 -6.45
C CYS A 70 4.82 -21.41 -5.11
N THR A 71 4.61 -22.67 -4.70
CA THR A 71 5.40 -23.24 -3.59
C THR A 71 6.80 -23.71 -4.04
N LEU A 72 7.03 -23.81 -5.36
CA LEU A 72 8.27 -24.34 -5.96
C LEU A 72 8.89 -23.46 -7.07
N CYS A 73 8.21 -22.45 -7.61
CA CYS A 73 8.72 -21.60 -8.68
C CYS A 73 8.70 -20.10 -8.34
N ASP A 74 9.91 -19.58 -8.24
CA ASP A 74 10.30 -18.20 -8.04
C ASP A 74 10.31 -17.42 -9.38
N ASN A 75 9.40 -17.70 -10.33
CA ASN A 75 9.43 -17.00 -11.63
C ASN A 75 8.10 -17.03 -12.40
N GLY A 76 7.54 -15.84 -12.66
CA GLY A 76 6.58 -15.60 -13.76
C GLY A 76 5.10 -15.59 -13.38
N GLY A 77 4.66 -14.69 -12.50
CA GLY A 77 3.87 -13.55 -12.99
C GLY A 77 3.28 -12.76 -11.82
N GLY A 78 4.01 -11.76 -11.34
CA GLY A 78 3.59 -10.88 -10.23
C GLY A 78 4.21 -11.21 -8.86
N GLY A 79 4.80 -12.40 -8.68
CA GLY A 79 5.44 -12.81 -7.42
C GLY A 79 6.76 -12.12 -7.10
N SER A 80 7.66 -11.96 -8.10
CA SER A 80 9.03 -11.48 -7.89
C SER A 80 9.10 -10.10 -7.23
N LYS A 81 8.34 -9.09 -7.70
CA LYS A 81 8.41 -7.73 -7.14
C LYS A 81 7.75 -7.58 -5.78
N ARG A 82 6.64 -8.29 -5.55
CA ARG A 82 6.03 -8.33 -4.22
C ARG A 82 6.94 -9.04 -3.21
N GLN A 83 7.60 -10.11 -3.63
CA GLN A 83 8.58 -10.84 -2.82
C GLN A 83 9.84 -10.01 -2.51
N GLU A 84 10.34 -9.24 -3.49
CA GLU A 84 11.43 -8.28 -3.30
C GLU A 84 11.08 -7.25 -2.22
N ILE A 85 9.88 -6.63 -2.31
CA ILE A 85 9.42 -5.66 -1.30
C ILE A 85 9.23 -6.30 0.07
N LYS A 86 8.69 -7.51 0.15
CA LYS A 86 8.53 -8.24 1.41
C LYS A 86 9.89 -8.51 2.07
N THR A 87 10.89 -8.86 1.26
CA THR A 87 12.27 -9.06 1.72
C THR A 87 12.90 -7.75 2.20
N LEU A 88 12.72 -6.67 1.45
CA LEU A 88 13.18 -5.32 1.82
C LEU A 88 12.57 -4.87 3.16
N LEU A 89 11.25 -4.96 3.30
CA LEU A 89 10.54 -4.62 4.54
C LEU A 89 11.03 -5.45 5.72
N LYS A 90 11.27 -6.75 5.53
CA LYS A 90 11.84 -7.61 6.57
C LYS A 90 13.23 -7.16 7.00
N GLY A 91 14.04 -6.64 6.08
CA GLY A 91 15.32 -6.00 6.39
C GLY A 91 15.12 -4.75 7.24
N LEU A 92 14.32 -3.80 6.75
CA LEU A 92 14.07 -2.52 7.43
C LEU A 92 13.45 -2.68 8.83
N ARG A 93 12.60 -3.69 9.02
CA ARG A 93 11.98 -4.01 10.32
C ARG A 93 12.99 -4.45 11.37
N LYS A 94 14.15 -5.00 10.98
CA LYS A 94 15.22 -5.35 11.92
C LYS A 94 15.86 -4.10 12.52
N ASP A 95 16.03 -3.07 11.70
CA ASP A 95 16.68 -1.83 12.11
C ASP A 95 15.70 -0.90 12.82
N ASN A 96 14.43 -0.86 12.38
CA ASN A 96 13.39 -0.04 12.98
C ASN A 96 12.05 -0.79 13.06
N PRO A 97 11.58 -1.17 14.27
CA PRO A 97 10.31 -1.87 14.44
C PRO A 97 9.09 -1.01 14.09
N TYR A 98 9.25 0.31 14.00
CA TYR A 98 8.16 1.25 13.69
C TYR A 98 8.06 1.57 12.18
N ILE A 99 8.90 0.97 11.34
CA ILE A 99 9.00 1.35 9.92
C ILE A 99 7.65 1.28 9.19
N ASP A 100 6.87 0.22 9.43
CA ASP A 100 5.58 0.04 8.76
C ASP A 100 4.60 1.16 9.12
N MET A 101 4.56 1.56 10.41
CA MET A 101 3.68 2.63 10.87
C MET A 101 4.15 3.99 10.36
N ASN A 102 5.47 4.19 10.22
CA ASN A 102 6.02 5.40 9.63
C ASN A 102 5.66 5.52 8.15
N ILE A 103 5.77 4.42 7.38
CA ILE A 103 5.32 4.38 5.97
C ILE A 103 3.81 4.64 5.88
N TYR A 104 3.02 4.02 6.74
CA TYR A 104 1.57 4.25 6.75
C TYR A 104 1.20 5.71 7.09
N ARG A 105 1.86 6.29 8.08
CA ARG A 105 1.61 7.68 8.48
C ARG A 105 2.11 8.68 7.45
N SER A 106 3.16 8.38 6.69
CA SER A 106 3.70 9.31 5.68
C SER A 106 2.69 9.61 4.57
N VAL A 107 1.84 8.63 4.22
CA VAL A 107 0.76 8.84 3.23
C VAL A 107 -0.49 9.52 3.82
N GLN A 108 -0.61 9.61 5.15
CA GLN A 108 -1.67 10.37 5.82
C GLN A 108 -1.25 11.82 6.14
N ASN A 109 0.04 12.02 6.39
CA ASN A 109 0.60 13.30 6.82
C ASN A 109 1.42 13.95 5.69
N VAL A 110 0.75 14.31 4.60
CA VAL A 110 1.38 14.93 3.42
C VAL A 110 1.20 16.46 3.49
N ASN A 111 2.31 17.19 3.51
CA ASN A 111 2.29 18.64 3.41
C ASN A 111 2.29 19.08 1.94
N LEU A 112 1.14 19.54 1.44
CA LEU A 112 0.97 19.98 0.05
C LEU A 112 1.83 21.21 -0.32
N LYS A 113 2.35 21.94 0.68
CA LYS A 113 3.27 23.07 0.42
C LYS A 113 4.66 22.60 0.00
N THR A 114 5.07 21.39 0.41
CA THR A 114 6.44 20.88 0.23
C THR A 114 6.55 19.81 -0.85
N ILE A 115 5.49 19.58 -1.63
CA ILE A 115 5.50 18.66 -2.77
C ILE A 115 5.63 19.43 -4.07
N ILE A 116 6.38 18.88 -5.02
CA ILE A 116 6.61 19.49 -6.33
C ILE A 116 5.32 19.57 -7.14
N SER A 117 4.57 18.47 -7.18
CA SER A 117 3.27 18.42 -7.84
C SER A 117 2.39 17.33 -7.24
N TYR A 118 1.09 17.46 -7.44
CA TYR A 118 0.10 16.42 -7.15
C TYR A 118 -1.07 16.54 -8.12
N HIS A 119 -1.86 15.48 -8.24
CA HIS A 119 -3.04 15.47 -9.07
C HIS A 119 -4.25 14.96 -8.29
N SER A 120 -5.41 15.51 -8.62
CA SER A 120 -6.71 15.08 -8.12
C SER A 120 -7.66 14.96 -9.31
N ASN A 121 -8.01 13.72 -9.67
CA ASN A 121 -8.81 13.40 -10.86
C ASN A 121 -8.22 14.08 -12.12
N GLU A 122 -8.95 15.01 -12.73
CA GLU A 122 -8.55 15.72 -13.95
C GLU A 122 -7.67 16.96 -13.70
N LYS A 123 -7.45 17.34 -12.44
CA LYS A 123 -6.68 18.53 -12.08
C LYS A 123 -5.29 18.14 -11.62
N SER A 124 -4.27 18.62 -12.32
CA SER A 124 -2.88 18.60 -11.85
C SER A 124 -2.55 19.95 -11.26
N TYR A 125 -1.74 19.95 -10.20
CA TYR A 125 -1.21 21.14 -9.57
C TYR A 125 0.31 21.02 -9.47
N HIS A 126 1.02 22.08 -9.83
CA HIS A 126 2.45 22.22 -9.67
C HIS A 126 2.75 23.35 -8.67
N PHE A 127 3.83 23.24 -7.90
CA PHE A 127 4.19 24.27 -6.91
C PHE A 127 4.45 25.66 -7.51
N LEU A 128 4.63 25.74 -8.84
CA LEU A 128 4.78 27.00 -9.57
C LEU A 128 3.46 27.73 -9.82
N ASP A 129 2.32 27.03 -9.73
CA ASP A 129 1.01 27.59 -10.05
C ASP A 129 0.59 28.73 -9.12
N ASP A 130 1.14 28.78 -7.90
CA ASP A 130 0.92 29.81 -6.88
C ASP A 130 2.23 30.31 -6.24
N TYR A 131 3.38 30.10 -6.90
CA TYR A 131 4.71 30.38 -6.34
C TYR A 131 4.85 31.82 -5.84
N ASP A 132 4.45 32.79 -6.64
CA ASP A 132 4.54 34.22 -6.28
C ASP A 132 3.57 34.59 -5.14
N GLY A 133 2.44 33.87 -5.02
CA GLY A 133 1.46 34.07 -3.95
C GLY A 133 1.87 33.46 -2.60
N ARG A 134 2.77 32.47 -2.60
CA ARG A 134 3.24 31.78 -1.38
C ARG A 134 4.22 32.61 -0.54
N GLY A 135 4.90 33.59 -1.15
CA GLY A 135 5.90 34.43 -0.48
C GLY A 135 5.35 35.66 0.27
N GLY A 136 4.03 35.89 0.26
CA GLY A 136 3.42 37.17 0.66
C GLY A 136 2.66 37.22 2.00
N GLN A 137 2.66 36.17 2.82
CA GLN A 137 1.99 36.20 4.13
C GLN A 137 2.96 35.93 5.28
N GLY A 138 3.41 37.00 5.93
CA GLY A 138 3.97 36.97 7.29
C GLY A 138 5.40 37.48 7.43
N CYS A 139 5.57 38.81 7.43
CA CYS A 139 6.40 39.49 8.42
C CYS A 139 5.48 40.39 9.24
#